data_AF-A0A350J0A9-F1
#
_entry.id   AF-A0A350J0A9-F1
#
_cell.length_a   1.000
_cell.length_b   1.000
_cell.length_c   1.000
_cell.angle_alpha   90.00
_cell.angle_beta   90.00
_cell.angle_gamma   90.00
#
_symmetry.space_group_name_H-M   'P 1'
#
loop_
_entity.id
_entity.type
_entity.pdbx_description
1 polymer ?
#
loop_
_entity_poly.entity_id
_entity_poly.type
_entity_poly.pdbx_seq_one_letter_code
_entity_poly.pdbx_strand_id
1 'polypeptide(L)' 'MQSILLIGLGRFGRYTAKKLNELNQEVMAIDK' A
#
# COMPACT_ATOMS: atom_id res chain seq x y z
N MET A 1 -1.78 0.35 14.34
CA MET A 1 -2.50 1.24 13.40
C MET A 1 -1.52 2.29 12.97
N GLN A 2 -0.80 2.02 11.88
CA GLN A 2 0.11 2.99 11.26
C GLN A 2 -0.45 3.33 9.89
N SER A 3 -0.39 4.60 9.53
CA SER A 3 -0.81 5.08 8.21
C SER A 3 0.41 5.09 7.29
N ILE A 4 0.33 4.35 6.19
CA ILE A 4 1.43 4.12 5.25
C ILE A 4 1.10 4.81 3.92
N LEU A 5 1.98 5.71 3.49
CA LEU A 5 1.94 6.28 2.14
C LEU A 5 2.77 5.40 1.20
N LEU A 6 2.13 4.84 0.19
CA LEU A 6 2.78 4.02 -0.83
C LEU A 6 2.79 4.75 -2.18
N ILE A 7 3.98 5.05 -2.70
CA ILE A 7 4.13 5.77 -3.97
C ILE A 7 4.62 4.80 -5.05
N GLY A 8 3.87 4.70 -6.14
CA GLY A 8 4.11 3.80 -7.27
C GLY A 8 3.40 2.45 -7.12
N LEU A 9 2.38 2.20 -7.95
CA LEU A 9 1.58 0.96 -7.97
C LEU A 9 1.91 0.09 -9.18
N GLY A 10 3.21 -0.08 -9.44
CA GLY A 10 3.70 -1.16 -10.29
C GLY A 10 3.39 -2.54 -9.69
N ARG A 11 3.90 -3.60 -10.33
CA ARG A 11 3.66 -5.00 -9.90
C ARG A 11 3.92 -5.23 -8.40
N PHE A 12 5.02 -4.67 -7.90
CA PHE A 12 5.39 -4.76 -6.49
C PHE A 12 4.49 -3.89 -5.59
N GLY A 13 4.25 -2.63 -5.98
CA GLY A 13 3.42 -1.71 -5.19
C GLY A 13 2.03 -2.26 -4.91
N ARG A 14 1.38 -2.88 -5.91
CA ARG A 14 0.07 -3.51 -5.72
C ARG A 14 0.11 -4.70 -4.76
N TYR A 15 1.14 -5.54 -4.85
CA TYR A 15 1.32 -6.66 -3.93
C TYR A 15 1.52 -6.17 -2.49
N THR A 16 2.36 -5.15 -2.32
CA THR A 16 2.65 -4.53 -1.03
C THR A 16 1.41 -3.87 -0.42
N ALA A 17 0.67 -3.07 -1.19
CA ALA A 17 -0.59 -2.45 -0.71
C ALA A 17 -1.58 -3.52 -0.23
N LYS A 18 -1.73 -4.61 -0.99
CA LYS A 18 -2.61 -5.72 -0.63
C LYS A 18 -2.18 -6.39 0.67
N LYS A 19 -0.88 -6.68 0.83
CA LYS A 19 -0.35 -7.29 2.06
C LYS A 19 -0.47 -6.38 3.28
N LEU A 20 -0.25 -5.09 3.12
CA LEU A 20 -0.42 -4.13 4.20
C LEU A 20 -1.90 -4.02 4.64
N ASN A 21 -2.83 -4.04 3.68
CA ASN A 21 -4.26 -4.07 3.97
C ASN A 21 -4.69 -5.37 4.69
N GLU A 22 -4.17 -6.53 4.29
CA GLU A 22 -4.40 -7.82 4.98
C GLU A 22 -3.90 -7.80 6.44
N LEU A 23 -2.89 -6.98 6.75
CA LEU A 23 -2.36 -6.78 8.10
C LEU A 23 -3.10 -5.69 8.89
N ASN A 24 -4.28 -5.26 8.42
CA ASN A 24 -5.09 -4.18 9.00
C ASN A 24 -4.29 -2.87 9.19
N GLN A 25 -3.34 -2.59 8.30
CA GLN A 25 -2.70 -1.28 8.23
C GLN A 25 -3.52 -0.37 7.32
N GLU A 26 -3.52 0.92 7.62
CA GLU A 26 -4.13 1.92 6.76
C GLU A 26 -3.12 2.31 5.67
N VAL A 27 -3.51 2.18 4.40
CA VAL A 27 -2.63 2.45 3.26
C VAL A 27 -3.27 3.48 2.34
N MET A 28 -2.58 4.58 2.11
CA MET A 28 -2.86 5.50 1.02
C MET A 28 -1.86 5.22 -0.09
N ALA A 29 -2.33 4.79 -1.26
CA ALA A 29 -1.46 4.54 -2.40
C ALA A 29 -1.65 5.60 -3.48
N ILE A 30 -0.54 6.15 -3.98
CA ILE A 30 -0.49 7.17 -5.04
C ILE A 30 0.31 6.60 -6.21
N ASP A 31 -0.23 6.72 -7.43
CA ASP A 31 0.48 6.46 -8.68
C ASP A 31 0.26 7.65 -9.64
N LYS A 32 0.96 7.68 -10.77
CA LYS A 32 0.88 8.75 -11.78
C LYS A 32 -0.50 8.87 -12.43
#